data_AF-A0A817DM29-F1
#
_entry.id   AF-A0A817DM29-F1
#
_cell.length_a   1.000
_cell.length_b   1.000
_cell.length_c   1.000
_cell.angle_alpha   90.00
_cell.angle_beta   90.00
_cell.angle_gamma   90.00
#
_symmetry.space_group_name_H-M   'P 1'
#
loop_
_entity.id
_entity.type
_entity.pdbx_description
1 polymer ?
#
loop_
_entity_poly.entity_id
_entity_poly.type
_entity_poly.pdbx_seq_one_letter_code
_entity_poly.pdbx_strand_id
1 'polypeptide(L)'
;MVFILGNTLHVSQSGKSLAWRPALHLYRSSFLIALHITFVAINIYGWSHSGVNHVLIFEIDPRNHLTYQRLLEIGTFLLVLWFVSFTAFIISSYHDAQPFAQPLIFVIFLIILLINPIRIFYYKSRIWFLKNIGRVFLAPFYHVDFTGFWLGDQLISLDLIFFDLQYFICFYTYDVHWIQPTDKQGVFCSGWSQFFLQTVFIVLPSWFRFAQCIRRYRDTKAKFPHLANAGKYASGFLVAITNAVRRATILEYQQQRTSNPFLYLWFISSLIGSTYKLIWDLKMDYGFFDKNAGKNKFLREQIIYSSKAYYYAAIIENILFRFIWIINIFIYFNTSAAEYADIIGFVFGIIEAFRRFIWNYFRLENEHLNNCGEFRAVRDIPIQTTVTVASGYSTRLESIGSLSNLGDEQDAKRRQSMIRGGTMTAMERSRTLTILNEAFDNETSVSKSLTTGTNSNQAQNVSNNLESSSNTISSSNSLVLVNPYYTRTQPT
;
A
#
# COMPACT_ATOMS: atom_id res chain seq x y z
N MET A 1 -4.58 23.56 -32.53
CA MET A 1 -3.41 23.08 -31.75
C MET A 1 -2.22 22.82 -32.67
N VAL A 2 -2.16 21.73 -33.44
CA VAL A 2 -0.99 21.37 -34.30
C VAL A 2 -0.52 22.52 -35.21
N PHE A 3 -1.42 23.18 -35.96
CA PHE A 3 -1.07 24.32 -36.81
C PHE A 3 -0.45 25.50 -36.04
N ILE A 4 -0.92 25.77 -34.81
CA ILE A 4 -0.35 26.82 -33.96
C ILE A 4 1.05 26.41 -33.53
N LEU A 5 1.22 25.19 -33.02
CA LEU A 5 2.50 24.65 -32.59
C LEU A 5 3.55 24.62 -33.73
N GLY A 6 3.13 24.32 -34.96
CA GLY A 6 4.00 24.37 -36.15
C GLY A 6 4.50 25.79 -36.43
N ASN A 7 3.62 26.79 -36.39
CA ASN A 7 4.01 28.20 -36.52
C ASN A 7 4.89 28.64 -35.33
N THR A 8 4.58 28.21 -34.10
CA THR A 8 5.39 28.46 -32.90
C THR A 8 6.81 27.88 -33.03
N LEU A 9 6.96 26.67 -33.58
CA LEU A 9 8.27 26.04 -33.84
C LEU A 9 9.04 26.74 -34.96
N HIS A 10 8.36 27.29 -35.97
CA HIS A 10 8.99 28.15 -36.96
C HIS A 10 9.47 29.48 -36.36
N VAL A 11 8.66 30.11 -35.49
CA VAL A 11 9.09 31.29 -34.70
C VAL A 11 10.24 30.94 -33.72
N SER A 12 10.34 29.69 -33.24
CA SER A 12 11.50 29.26 -32.46
C SER A 12 12.82 29.26 -33.26
N GLN A 13 12.77 29.31 -34.60
CA GLN A 13 13.96 29.50 -35.43
C GLN A 13 14.39 30.98 -35.50
N SER A 14 13.55 31.93 -35.07
CA SER A 14 13.84 33.37 -35.04
C SER A 14 14.47 33.86 -33.71
N GLY A 15 15.12 32.97 -32.95
CA GLY A 15 16.10 33.33 -31.91
C GLY A 15 15.59 33.50 -30.48
N LYS A 16 14.28 33.47 -30.19
CA LYS A 16 13.79 33.40 -28.80
C LYS A 16 14.04 32.00 -28.23
N SER A 17 14.85 31.88 -27.18
CA SER A 17 15.12 30.59 -26.52
C SER A 17 14.03 30.24 -25.51
N LEU A 18 13.59 28.98 -25.52
CA LEU A 18 12.58 28.49 -24.56
C LEU A 18 13.21 28.37 -23.17
N ALA A 19 12.55 28.93 -22.15
CA ALA A 19 12.92 28.81 -20.74
C ALA A 19 12.57 27.42 -20.17
N TRP A 20 13.09 26.37 -20.80
CA TRP A 20 12.74 24.96 -20.57
C TRP A 20 13.11 24.48 -19.16
N ARG A 21 14.21 25.00 -18.59
CA ARG A 21 14.76 24.51 -17.31
C ARG A 21 13.88 24.88 -16.11
N PRO A 22 13.47 26.16 -15.90
CA PRO A 22 12.43 26.47 -14.91
C PRO A 22 11.14 25.69 -15.14
N ALA A 23 10.68 25.61 -16.40
CA ALA A 23 9.46 24.89 -16.75
C ALA A 23 9.51 23.40 -16.36
N LEU A 24 10.66 22.73 -16.53
CA LEU A 24 10.87 21.35 -16.11
C LEU A 24 10.60 21.17 -14.60
N HIS A 25 11.15 22.04 -13.74
CA HIS A 25 10.90 21.96 -12.30
C HIS A 25 9.43 22.20 -11.93
N LEU A 26 8.76 23.14 -12.61
CA LEU A 26 7.37 23.50 -12.33
C LEU A 26 6.36 22.44 -12.82
N TYR A 27 6.67 21.74 -13.91
CA TYR A 27 5.80 20.74 -14.52
C TYR A 27 6.08 19.29 -14.09
N ARG A 28 7.32 18.94 -13.68
CA ARG A 28 7.67 17.54 -13.38
C ARG A 28 6.90 16.96 -12.18
N SER A 29 6.74 17.76 -11.13
CA SER A 29 6.05 17.33 -9.91
C SER A 29 4.56 17.08 -10.16
N SER A 30 3.91 17.94 -10.95
CA SER A 30 2.49 17.81 -11.31
C SER A 30 2.24 16.72 -12.36
N PHE A 31 3.21 16.44 -13.24
CA PHE A 31 3.20 15.27 -14.14
C PHE A 31 3.17 13.96 -13.34
N LEU A 32 4.05 13.83 -12.34
CA LEU A 32 4.15 12.61 -11.53
C LEU A 32 2.87 12.34 -10.73
N ILE A 33 2.14 13.36 -10.28
CA ILE A 33 0.81 13.18 -9.67
C ILE A 33 -0.17 12.51 -10.65
N ALA A 34 -0.31 13.06 -11.86
CA ALA A 34 -1.25 12.54 -12.85
C ALA A 34 -0.86 11.14 -13.38
N LEU A 35 0.44 10.91 -13.57
CA LEU A 35 0.99 9.60 -13.91
C LEU A 35 0.73 8.57 -12.79
N HIS A 36 0.96 8.95 -11.52
CA HIS A 36 0.77 8.05 -10.39
C HIS A 36 -0.70 7.68 -10.18
N ILE A 37 -1.65 8.61 -10.35
CA ILE A 37 -3.09 8.30 -10.34
C ILE A 37 -3.44 7.26 -11.42
N THR A 38 -2.87 7.43 -12.63
CA THR A 38 -3.05 6.49 -13.75
C THR A 38 -2.47 5.10 -13.41
N PHE A 39 -1.28 5.04 -12.80
CA PHE A 39 -0.66 3.80 -12.32
C PHE A 39 -1.45 3.11 -11.19
N VAL A 40 -2.09 3.87 -10.29
CA VAL A 40 -2.99 3.30 -9.27
C VAL A 40 -4.27 2.73 -9.90
N ALA A 41 -4.81 3.38 -10.94
CA ALA A 41 -5.96 2.83 -11.68
C ALA A 41 -5.65 1.49 -12.36
N ILE A 42 -4.48 1.38 -13.00
CA ILE A 42 -4.03 0.14 -13.65
C ILE A 42 -3.76 -0.97 -12.59
N ASN A 43 -3.23 -0.61 -11.42
CA ASN A 43 -3.12 -1.53 -10.27
C ASN A 43 -4.49 -2.09 -9.87
N ILE A 44 -5.50 -1.23 -9.67
CA ILE A 44 -6.86 -1.67 -9.27
C ILE A 44 -7.48 -2.58 -10.33
N TYR A 45 -7.28 -2.30 -11.62
CA TYR A 45 -7.68 -3.20 -12.71
C TYR A 45 -7.00 -4.57 -12.57
N GLY A 46 -5.67 -4.60 -12.44
CA GLY A 46 -4.90 -5.83 -12.36
C GLY A 46 -5.19 -6.67 -11.11
N TRP A 47 -5.39 -6.03 -9.94
CA TRP A 47 -5.86 -6.69 -8.72
C TRP A 47 -7.24 -7.31 -8.92
N SER A 48 -8.19 -6.55 -9.49
CA SER A 48 -9.56 -7.03 -9.76
C SER A 48 -9.57 -8.23 -10.71
N HIS A 49 -8.78 -8.18 -11.78
CA HIS A 49 -8.67 -9.26 -12.77
C HIS A 49 -7.97 -10.51 -12.20
N SER A 50 -7.05 -10.33 -11.25
CA SER A 50 -6.30 -11.43 -10.62
C SER A 50 -6.97 -11.98 -9.35
N GLY A 51 -8.22 -11.58 -9.03
CA GLY A 51 -8.94 -12.02 -7.83
C GLY A 51 -8.43 -11.44 -6.49
N VAL A 52 -7.49 -10.48 -6.53
CA VAL A 52 -6.93 -9.87 -5.32
C VAL A 52 -7.95 -8.88 -4.73
N ASN A 53 -8.53 -9.26 -3.58
CA ASN A 53 -9.59 -8.50 -2.90
C ASN A 53 -9.07 -7.22 -2.22
N HIS A 54 -8.70 -6.25 -3.05
CA HIS A 54 -8.24 -4.91 -2.65
C HIS A 54 -9.31 -4.11 -1.90
N VAL A 55 -10.61 -4.33 -2.17
CA VAL A 55 -11.72 -3.65 -1.48
C VAL A 55 -11.72 -3.97 0.02
N LEU A 56 -11.54 -5.26 0.38
CA LEU A 56 -11.38 -5.70 1.76
C LEU A 56 -10.07 -5.16 2.38
N ILE A 57 -8.95 -5.28 1.67
CA ILE A 57 -7.61 -4.89 2.16
C ILE A 57 -7.51 -3.38 2.49
N PHE A 58 -8.20 -2.53 1.74
CA PHE A 58 -8.25 -1.08 1.99
C PHE A 58 -9.44 -0.64 2.87
N GLU A 59 -10.25 -1.59 3.39
CA GLU A 59 -11.47 -1.34 4.18
C GLU A 59 -12.45 -0.36 3.48
N ILE A 60 -12.66 -0.55 2.18
CA ILE A 60 -13.50 0.33 1.33
C ILE A 60 -14.93 -0.21 1.26
N ASP A 61 -15.93 0.68 1.30
CA ASP A 61 -17.34 0.38 1.08
C ASP A 61 -17.59 -0.21 -0.33
N PRO A 62 -17.96 -1.50 -0.46
CA PRO A 62 -18.16 -2.16 -1.77
C PRO A 62 -19.29 -1.55 -2.61
N ARG A 63 -20.21 -0.78 -2.01
CA ARG A 63 -21.34 -0.16 -2.71
C ARG A 63 -21.01 1.22 -3.28
N ASN A 64 -19.84 1.78 -2.94
CA ASN A 64 -19.62 3.23 -3.00
C ASN A 64 -18.11 3.57 -3.08
N HIS A 65 -17.42 2.95 -4.04
CA HIS A 65 -16.01 3.20 -4.34
C HIS A 65 -15.80 3.67 -5.78
N LEU A 66 -14.59 4.15 -6.10
CA LEU A 66 -14.18 4.35 -7.49
C LEU A 66 -13.87 3.00 -8.11
N THR A 67 -14.40 2.73 -9.30
CA THR A 67 -13.93 1.62 -10.14
C THR A 67 -12.60 2.00 -10.80
N TYR A 68 -11.83 1.00 -11.23
CA TYR A 68 -10.59 1.24 -11.99
C TYR A 68 -10.83 2.13 -13.22
N GLN A 69 -11.98 1.97 -13.90
CA GLN A 69 -12.39 2.79 -15.04
C GLN A 69 -12.49 4.27 -14.67
N ARG A 70 -13.23 4.61 -13.59
CA ARG A 70 -13.38 6.01 -13.16
C ARG A 70 -12.07 6.60 -12.65
N LEU A 71 -11.19 5.83 -12.02
CA LEU A 71 -9.87 6.33 -11.64
C LEU A 71 -8.94 6.52 -12.84
N LEU A 72 -9.06 5.67 -13.87
CA LEU A 72 -8.30 5.78 -15.13
C LEU A 72 -8.77 6.98 -15.95
N GLU A 73 -10.07 7.23 -16.04
CA GLU A 73 -10.67 8.45 -16.60
C GLU A 73 -10.07 9.69 -15.91
N ILE A 74 -10.03 9.74 -14.58
CA ILE A 74 -9.45 10.87 -13.83
C ILE A 74 -7.95 11.03 -14.16
N GLY A 75 -7.16 9.96 -14.05
CA GLY A 75 -5.70 10.02 -14.29
C GLY A 75 -5.35 10.46 -15.72
N THR A 76 -6.02 9.88 -16.72
CA THR A 76 -5.81 10.23 -18.13
C THR A 76 -6.33 11.62 -18.47
N PHE A 77 -7.46 12.07 -17.92
CA PHE A 77 -7.95 13.44 -18.07
C PHE A 77 -6.97 14.47 -17.49
N LEU A 78 -6.39 14.20 -16.32
CA LEU A 78 -5.37 15.06 -15.72
C LEU A 78 -4.07 15.08 -16.54
N LEU A 79 -3.65 13.96 -17.14
CA LEU A 79 -2.53 13.93 -18.08
C LEU A 79 -2.82 14.74 -19.35
N VAL A 80 -4.01 14.64 -19.93
CA VAL A 80 -4.42 15.44 -21.11
C VAL A 80 -4.42 16.94 -20.76
N LEU A 81 -4.97 17.33 -19.60
CA LEU A 81 -4.91 18.72 -19.14
C LEU A 81 -3.47 19.21 -18.87
N TRP A 82 -2.59 18.35 -18.38
CA TRP A 82 -1.16 18.66 -18.23
C TRP A 82 -0.51 18.93 -19.59
N PHE A 83 -0.77 18.09 -20.61
CA PHE A 83 -0.24 18.30 -21.97
C PHE A 83 -0.81 19.56 -22.63
N VAL A 84 -2.08 19.89 -22.40
CA VAL A 84 -2.70 21.15 -22.85
C VAL A 84 -2.02 22.35 -22.16
N SER A 85 -1.83 22.32 -20.84
CA SER A 85 -1.12 23.36 -20.09
C SER A 85 0.32 23.53 -20.58
N PHE A 86 1.08 22.43 -20.73
CA PHE A 86 2.46 22.46 -21.22
C PHE A 86 2.56 23.00 -22.65
N THR A 87 1.61 22.67 -23.53
CA THR A 87 1.55 23.24 -24.88
C THR A 87 1.18 24.73 -24.84
N ALA A 88 0.28 25.14 -23.94
CA ALA A 88 -0.03 26.54 -23.73
C ALA A 88 1.18 27.33 -23.18
N PHE A 89 2.00 26.74 -22.30
CA PHE A 89 3.27 27.31 -21.86
C PHE A 89 4.24 27.54 -23.03
N ILE A 90 4.39 26.56 -23.92
CA ILE A 90 5.22 26.69 -25.13
C ILE A 90 4.69 27.85 -25.98
N ILE A 91 3.41 27.86 -26.35
CA ILE A 91 2.80 28.91 -27.18
C ILE A 91 2.97 30.30 -26.52
N SER A 92 2.66 30.42 -25.23
CA SER A 92 2.82 31.68 -24.47
C SER A 92 4.26 32.21 -24.46
N SER A 93 5.27 31.33 -24.56
CA SER A 93 6.69 31.73 -24.54
C SER A 93 7.17 32.44 -25.80
N TYR A 94 6.48 32.27 -26.94
CA TYR A 94 6.85 32.91 -28.21
C TYR A 94 5.94 34.09 -28.58
N HIS A 95 4.71 34.11 -28.05
CA HIS A 95 3.70 35.16 -28.29
C HIS A 95 3.65 36.26 -27.20
N ASP A 96 4.75 36.46 -26.46
CA ASP A 96 4.94 37.54 -25.47
C ASP A 96 3.82 37.65 -24.41
N ALA A 97 3.26 36.49 -24.03
CA ALA A 97 2.36 36.34 -22.90
C ALA A 97 3.16 35.98 -21.62
N GLN A 98 2.46 35.63 -20.53
CA GLN A 98 3.06 35.16 -19.28
C GLN A 98 3.09 33.61 -19.24
N PRO A 99 4.12 32.92 -19.77
CA PRO A 99 4.11 31.46 -19.91
C PRO A 99 4.04 30.72 -18.58
N PHE A 100 4.67 31.26 -17.52
CA PHE A 100 4.68 30.66 -16.19
C PHE A 100 3.34 30.74 -15.45
N ALA A 101 2.33 31.45 -15.98
CA ALA A 101 0.95 31.31 -15.49
C ALA A 101 0.39 29.90 -15.70
N GLN A 102 0.78 29.22 -16.80
CA GLN A 102 0.19 27.93 -17.19
C GLN A 102 0.47 26.78 -16.20
N PRO A 103 1.71 26.54 -15.71
CA PRO A 103 1.95 25.56 -14.66
C PRO A 103 1.30 25.94 -13.32
N LEU A 104 1.27 27.23 -12.96
CA LEU A 104 0.61 27.71 -11.73
C LEU A 104 -0.90 27.45 -11.77
N ILE A 105 -1.58 27.80 -12.87
CA ILE A 105 -3.01 27.54 -13.09
C ILE A 105 -3.31 26.04 -13.00
N PHE A 106 -2.46 25.17 -13.57
CA PHE A 106 -2.66 23.72 -13.49
C PHE A 106 -2.52 23.19 -12.05
N VAL A 107 -1.53 23.65 -11.29
CA VAL A 107 -1.36 23.25 -9.87
C VAL A 107 -2.50 23.78 -9.00
N ILE A 108 -2.95 25.03 -9.20
CA ILE A 108 -4.11 25.59 -8.52
C ILE A 108 -5.38 24.79 -8.87
N PHE A 109 -5.57 24.40 -10.14
CA PHE A 109 -6.68 23.54 -10.56
C PHE A 109 -6.65 22.17 -9.85
N LEU A 110 -5.50 21.52 -9.75
CA LEU A 110 -5.36 20.25 -9.00
C LEU A 110 -5.75 20.42 -7.52
N ILE A 111 -5.29 21.50 -6.88
CA ILE A 111 -5.60 21.79 -5.48
C ILE A 111 -7.11 22.04 -5.30
N ILE A 112 -7.71 22.91 -6.12
CA ILE A 112 -9.14 23.22 -6.09
C ILE A 112 -9.96 21.95 -6.33
N LEU A 113 -9.64 21.17 -7.37
CA LEU A 113 -10.33 19.91 -7.68
C LEU A 113 -10.30 18.95 -6.48
N LEU A 114 -9.16 18.86 -5.78
CA LEU A 114 -9.03 17.99 -4.61
C LEU A 114 -9.86 18.50 -3.42
N ILE A 115 -9.69 19.76 -3.01
CA ILE A 115 -10.27 20.31 -1.76
C ILE A 115 -11.72 20.79 -1.86
N ASN A 116 -12.25 20.99 -3.08
CA ASN A 116 -13.58 21.56 -3.32
C ASN A 116 -14.70 20.87 -2.48
N PRO A 117 -15.35 21.57 -1.53
CA PRO A 117 -16.32 20.96 -0.63
C PRO A 117 -17.70 20.69 -1.28
N ILE A 118 -17.93 21.16 -2.51
CA ILE A 118 -19.19 20.93 -3.23
C ILE A 118 -19.28 19.44 -3.61
N ARG A 119 -20.51 18.88 -3.56
CA ARG A 119 -20.83 17.46 -3.78
C ARG A 119 -20.69 16.97 -5.25
N ILE A 120 -19.82 17.59 -6.02
CA ILE A 120 -19.46 17.26 -7.41
C ILE A 120 -18.12 16.50 -7.50
N PHE A 121 -17.76 16.02 -8.69
CA PHE A 121 -16.48 15.36 -9.00
C PHE A 121 -16.02 14.35 -7.94
N TYR A 122 -16.79 13.27 -7.73
CA TYR A 122 -16.42 12.18 -6.82
C TYR A 122 -16.16 12.61 -5.35
N TYR A 123 -16.91 13.60 -4.86
CA TYR A 123 -16.81 14.19 -3.51
C TYR A 123 -16.47 13.19 -2.39
N LYS A 124 -17.22 12.09 -2.24
CA LYS A 124 -16.98 11.10 -1.17
C LYS A 124 -15.56 10.52 -1.20
N SER A 125 -15.06 10.21 -2.40
CA SER A 125 -13.72 9.66 -2.62
C SER A 125 -12.63 10.71 -2.34
N ARG A 126 -12.87 11.98 -2.70
CA ARG A 126 -11.96 13.09 -2.37
C ARG A 126 -11.86 13.33 -0.87
N ILE A 127 -13.00 13.33 -0.16
CA ILE A 127 -13.02 13.44 1.31
C ILE A 127 -12.38 12.22 1.99
N TRP A 128 -12.59 11.00 1.49
CA TRP A 128 -11.91 9.79 1.98
C TRP A 128 -10.38 9.89 1.81
N PHE A 129 -9.91 10.34 0.65
CA PHE A 129 -8.48 10.53 0.37
C PHE A 129 -7.88 11.62 1.27
N LEU A 130 -8.51 12.79 1.37
CA LEU A 130 -8.09 13.89 2.24
C LEU A 130 -8.03 13.46 3.71
N LYS A 131 -9.03 12.72 4.20
CA LYS A 131 -9.05 12.17 5.56
C LYS A 131 -7.87 11.23 5.82
N ASN A 132 -7.54 10.36 4.86
CA ASN A 132 -6.46 9.40 5.02
C ASN A 132 -5.07 10.03 4.84
N ILE A 133 -4.86 10.93 3.87
CA ILE A 133 -3.63 11.74 3.78
C ILE A 133 -3.44 12.61 5.03
N GLY A 134 -4.51 13.21 5.56
CA GLY A 134 -4.47 13.92 6.84
C GLY A 134 -3.99 13.04 8.01
N ARG A 135 -4.46 11.80 8.10
CA ARG A 135 -3.96 10.80 9.07
C ARG A 135 -2.49 10.43 8.85
N VAL A 136 -1.99 10.42 7.61
CA VAL A 136 -0.56 10.19 7.30
C VAL A 136 0.29 11.37 7.77
N PHE A 137 -0.09 12.61 7.42
CA PHE A 137 0.64 13.82 7.83
C PHE A 137 0.59 14.07 9.34
N LEU A 138 -0.52 13.69 10.00
CA LEU A 138 -0.70 13.77 11.45
C LEU A 138 -0.32 12.46 12.18
N ALA A 139 0.56 11.65 11.60
CA ALA A 139 1.26 10.61 12.38
C ALA A 139 2.22 11.28 13.38
N PRO A 140 2.30 10.83 14.65
CA PRO A 140 1.84 9.54 15.20
C PRO A 140 0.50 9.61 15.96
N PHE A 141 -0.34 10.63 15.73
CA PHE A 141 -1.55 10.86 16.55
C PHE A 141 -2.69 9.88 16.22
N TYR A 142 -2.90 9.56 14.94
CA TYR A 142 -3.96 8.65 14.48
C TYR A 142 -3.53 7.17 14.46
N HIS A 143 -4.48 6.24 14.52
CA HIS A 143 -4.20 4.81 14.24
C HIS A 143 -3.77 4.63 12.77
N VAL A 144 -2.95 3.61 12.49
CA VAL A 144 -2.38 3.35 11.15
C VAL A 144 -2.95 2.06 10.59
N ASP A 145 -4.03 2.20 9.82
CA ASP A 145 -4.62 1.16 8.97
C ASP A 145 -3.73 0.82 7.75
N PHE A 146 -4.10 -0.21 6.98
CA PHE A 146 -3.35 -0.59 5.76
C PHE A 146 -3.35 0.56 4.74
N THR A 147 -4.48 1.26 4.61
CA THR A 147 -4.65 2.43 3.74
C THR A 147 -3.62 3.54 4.05
N GLY A 148 -3.49 3.94 5.32
CA GLY A 148 -2.49 4.92 5.76
C GLY A 148 -1.05 4.43 5.59
N PHE A 149 -0.80 3.14 5.81
CA PHE A 149 0.50 2.52 5.52
C PHE A 149 0.86 2.59 4.03
N TRP A 150 -0.08 2.25 3.15
CA TRP A 150 0.11 2.19 1.70
C TRP A 150 0.25 3.57 1.08
N LEU A 151 -0.61 4.53 1.48
CA LEU A 151 -0.55 5.93 1.03
C LEU A 151 0.80 6.56 1.38
N GLY A 152 1.29 6.33 2.60
CA GLY A 152 2.59 6.84 3.01
C GLY A 152 3.74 6.27 2.17
N ASP A 153 3.67 5.00 1.75
CA ASP A 153 4.69 4.43 0.86
C ASP A 153 4.55 4.92 -0.59
N GLN A 154 3.37 5.36 -1.03
CA GLN A 154 3.25 6.12 -2.28
C GLN A 154 3.99 7.46 -2.17
N LEU A 155 3.84 8.19 -1.05
CA LEU A 155 4.53 9.46 -0.82
C LEU A 155 6.07 9.33 -0.79
N ILE A 156 6.61 8.21 -0.32
CA ILE A 156 8.06 7.91 -0.40
C ILE A 156 8.55 7.89 -1.86
N SER A 157 7.69 7.49 -2.80
CA SER A 157 7.98 7.41 -4.23
C SER A 157 7.52 8.65 -5.01
N LEU A 158 7.11 9.69 -4.30
CA LEU A 158 6.73 11.02 -4.79
C LEU A 158 7.54 12.12 -4.07
N ASP A 159 8.71 11.76 -3.53
CA ASP A 159 9.60 12.64 -2.77
C ASP A 159 10.11 13.83 -3.60
N LEU A 160 10.23 13.67 -4.93
CA LEU A 160 10.54 14.77 -5.86
C LEU A 160 9.53 15.93 -5.76
N ILE A 161 8.25 15.69 -5.44
CA ILE A 161 7.26 16.76 -5.23
C ILE A 161 7.64 17.62 -4.03
N PHE A 162 8.11 16.99 -2.96
CA PHE A 162 8.56 17.70 -1.75
C PHE A 162 9.88 18.42 -2.00
N PHE A 163 10.81 17.82 -2.76
CA PHE A 163 12.06 18.45 -3.17
C PHE A 163 11.85 19.69 -4.05
N ASP A 164 10.90 19.63 -4.98
CA ASP A 164 10.55 20.74 -5.88
C ASP A 164 9.76 21.87 -5.19
N LEU A 165 9.09 21.59 -4.06
CA LEU A 165 8.28 22.58 -3.34
C LEU A 165 9.07 23.83 -2.94
N GLN A 166 10.35 23.69 -2.57
CA GLN A 166 11.22 24.84 -2.28
C GLN A 166 11.46 25.69 -3.53
N TYR A 167 11.72 25.07 -4.69
CA TYR A 167 11.91 25.77 -5.95
C TYR A 167 10.62 26.46 -6.41
N PHE A 168 9.49 25.75 -6.36
CA PHE A 168 8.17 26.26 -6.74
C PHE A 168 7.78 27.52 -5.92
N ILE A 169 7.97 27.47 -4.59
CA ILE A 169 7.71 28.63 -3.72
C ILE A 169 8.63 29.79 -4.06
N CYS A 170 9.93 29.56 -4.19
CA CYS A 170 10.89 30.61 -4.50
C CYS A 170 10.62 31.27 -5.85
N PHE A 171 10.39 30.46 -6.89
CA PHE A 171 10.16 30.92 -8.25
C PHE A 171 8.98 31.90 -8.33
N TYR A 172 7.79 31.53 -7.81
CA TYR A 172 6.62 32.43 -7.87
C TYR A 172 6.65 33.59 -6.87
N THR A 173 7.54 33.57 -5.87
CA THR A 173 7.64 34.66 -4.87
C THR A 173 8.69 35.71 -5.27
N TYR A 174 9.74 35.33 -5.99
CA TYR A 174 10.89 36.21 -6.28
C TYR A 174 11.31 36.23 -7.76
N ASP A 175 11.32 35.09 -8.45
CA ASP A 175 11.87 34.98 -9.82
C ASP A 175 10.85 35.38 -10.91
N VAL A 176 9.54 35.21 -10.68
CA VAL A 176 8.51 35.56 -11.68
C VAL A 176 8.14 37.04 -11.61
N HIS A 177 8.64 37.81 -12.57
CA HIS A 177 8.32 39.22 -12.73
C HIS A 177 6.98 39.41 -13.46
N TRP A 178 5.88 39.46 -12.71
CA TRP A 178 4.53 39.63 -13.26
C TRP A 178 4.25 41.04 -13.82
N ILE A 179 4.89 42.08 -13.27
CA ILE A 179 4.60 43.49 -13.59
C ILE A 179 5.89 44.34 -13.66
N GLN A 180 6.77 44.22 -12.65
CA GLN A 180 8.09 44.86 -12.62
C GLN A 180 9.11 43.94 -11.93
N PRO A 181 10.42 44.04 -12.24
CA PRO A 181 11.46 43.37 -11.47
C PRO A 181 11.55 43.97 -10.06
N THR A 182 11.81 43.12 -9.07
CA THR A 182 12.12 43.55 -7.70
C THR A 182 13.33 42.78 -7.19
N ASP A 183 14.41 43.49 -6.84
CA ASP A 183 15.69 42.91 -6.40
C ASP A 183 15.65 42.32 -4.97
N LYS A 184 14.52 41.72 -4.60
CA LYS A 184 14.31 41.05 -3.32
C LYS A 184 14.78 39.61 -3.42
N GLN A 185 16.06 39.37 -3.13
CA GLN A 185 16.52 37.99 -2.95
C GLN A 185 15.81 37.34 -1.75
N GLY A 186 15.06 36.27 -2.00
CA GLY A 186 14.37 35.53 -0.96
C GLY A 186 15.33 34.83 -0.01
N VAL A 187 15.19 35.07 1.29
CA VAL A 187 16.08 34.53 2.36
C VAL A 187 16.16 32.99 2.35
N PHE A 188 15.17 32.30 1.77
CA PHE A 188 15.13 30.82 1.65
C PHE A 188 15.42 30.29 0.23
N CYS A 189 15.93 31.15 -0.66
CA CYS A 189 16.01 30.89 -2.11
C CYS A 189 17.43 30.90 -2.67
N SER A 190 18.45 31.12 -1.82
CA SER A 190 19.86 31.03 -2.18
C SER A 190 20.68 30.39 -1.05
N GLY A 191 21.87 29.88 -1.37
CA GLY A 191 22.85 29.41 -0.39
C GLY A 191 22.34 28.33 0.59
N TRP A 192 22.84 28.37 1.82
CA TRP A 192 22.60 27.34 2.85
C TRP A 192 21.13 27.19 3.26
N SER A 193 20.33 28.27 3.24
CA SER A 193 18.92 28.26 3.62
C SER A 193 18.04 27.57 2.57
N GLN A 194 18.36 27.70 1.28
CA GLN A 194 17.75 26.90 0.20
C GLN A 194 17.97 25.41 0.44
N PHE A 195 19.23 25.00 0.68
CA PHE A 195 19.54 23.59 0.93
C PHE A 195 18.86 23.07 2.20
N PHE A 196 18.81 23.87 3.28
CA PHE A 196 18.09 23.52 4.50
C PHE A 196 16.59 23.31 4.25
N LEU A 197 15.88 24.28 3.64
CA LEU A 197 14.44 24.18 3.42
C LEU A 197 14.06 23.01 2.49
N GLN A 198 14.82 22.80 1.42
CA GLN A 198 14.62 21.64 0.54
C GLN A 198 14.88 20.30 1.26
N THR A 199 15.80 20.29 2.24
CA THR A 199 16.09 19.09 3.05
C THR A 199 14.96 18.81 4.04
N VAL A 200 14.39 19.85 4.67
CA VAL A 200 13.19 19.73 5.50
C VAL A 200 12.06 19.08 4.70
N PHE A 201 11.80 19.55 3.48
CA PHE A 201 10.72 18.99 2.66
C PHE A 201 10.98 17.54 2.20
N ILE A 202 12.13 17.21 1.59
CA ILE A 202 12.39 15.84 1.11
C ILE A 202 12.45 14.81 2.26
N VAL A 203 12.71 15.23 3.50
CA VAL A 203 12.61 14.38 4.69
C VAL A 203 11.16 14.01 5.04
N LEU A 204 10.16 14.84 4.70
CA LEU A 204 8.77 14.66 5.16
C LEU A 204 8.16 13.28 4.86
N PRO A 205 8.25 12.70 3.64
CA PRO A 205 7.75 11.35 3.38
C PRO A 205 8.37 10.28 4.30
N SER A 206 9.68 10.36 4.53
CA SER A 206 10.39 9.46 5.46
C SER A 206 9.97 9.70 6.92
N TRP A 207 9.69 10.95 7.29
CA TRP A 207 9.20 11.31 8.63
C TRP A 207 7.81 10.74 8.90
N PHE A 208 6.85 10.91 7.97
CA PHE A 208 5.51 10.36 8.11
C PHE A 208 5.55 8.84 8.29
N ARG A 209 6.37 8.13 7.49
CA ARG A 209 6.53 6.67 7.61
C ARG A 209 7.23 6.25 8.89
N PHE A 210 8.25 6.97 9.34
CA PHE A 210 8.88 6.76 10.64
C PHE A 210 7.86 6.89 11.77
N ALA A 211 7.13 8.01 11.83
CA ALA A 211 6.11 8.27 12.85
C ALA A 211 4.98 7.23 12.84
N GLN A 212 4.52 6.79 11.66
CA GLN A 212 3.57 5.69 11.52
C GLN A 212 4.10 4.36 12.07
N CYS A 213 5.38 4.05 11.86
CA CYS A 213 5.99 2.82 12.38
C CYS A 213 6.14 2.85 13.90
N ILE A 214 6.53 4.00 14.47
CA ILE A 214 6.56 4.21 15.94
C ILE A 214 5.14 4.12 16.53
N ARG A 215 4.12 4.66 15.85
CA ARG A 215 2.70 4.50 16.25
C ARG A 215 2.26 3.04 16.25
N ARG A 216 2.53 2.27 15.18
CA ARG A 216 2.19 0.84 15.16
C ARG A 216 2.91 0.05 16.27
N TYR A 217 4.18 0.38 16.56
CA TYR A 217 4.87 -0.19 17.73
C TYR A 217 4.22 0.19 19.07
N ARG A 218 3.81 1.46 19.26
CA ARG A 218 3.11 1.90 20.48
C ARG A 218 1.83 1.11 20.71
N ASP A 219 1.13 0.75 19.63
CA ASP A 219 -0.22 0.19 19.69
C ASP A 219 -0.20 -1.34 19.84
N THR A 220 0.69 -2.05 19.12
CA THR A 220 0.78 -3.53 19.18
C THR A 220 1.83 -4.05 20.16
N LYS A 221 2.77 -3.20 20.61
CA LYS A 221 4.02 -3.55 21.31
C LYS A 221 4.98 -4.47 20.54
N ALA A 222 4.65 -4.86 19.30
CA ALA A 222 5.46 -5.78 18.51
C ALA A 222 6.70 -5.06 17.95
N LYS A 223 7.88 -5.33 18.55
CA LYS A 223 9.16 -4.73 18.13
C LYS A 223 9.46 -5.00 16.65
N PHE A 224 9.22 -6.23 16.20
CA PHE A 224 9.23 -6.61 14.79
C PHE A 224 7.79 -6.79 14.30
N PRO A 225 7.42 -6.33 13.09
CA PRO A 225 8.26 -5.62 12.12
C PRO A 225 8.44 -4.12 12.40
N HIS A 226 7.72 -3.54 13.37
CA HIS A 226 7.49 -2.09 13.41
C HIS A 226 8.75 -1.23 13.66
N LEU A 227 9.61 -1.57 14.62
CA LEU A 227 10.83 -0.79 14.88
C LEU A 227 11.89 -0.98 13.79
N ALA A 228 11.95 -2.18 13.19
CA ALA A 228 12.80 -2.41 12.02
C ALA A 228 12.35 -1.54 10.84
N ASN A 229 11.04 -1.48 10.57
CA ASN A 229 10.49 -0.60 9.52
C ASN A 229 10.74 0.89 9.85
N ALA A 230 10.64 1.30 11.12
CA ALA A 230 11.04 2.67 11.53
C ALA A 230 12.52 2.94 11.19
N GLY A 231 13.43 2.00 11.47
CA GLY A 231 14.83 2.07 11.08
C GLY A 231 15.05 2.21 9.57
N LYS A 232 14.24 1.51 8.75
CA LYS A 232 14.26 1.63 7.28
C LYS A 232 14.03 3.08 6.83
N TYR A 233 13.02 3.76 7.38
CA TYR A 233 12.74 5.17 7.03
C TYR A 233 13.72 6.14 7.69
N ALA A 234 14.23 5.85 8.89
CA ALA A 234 15.26 6.65 9.54
C ALA A 234 16.57 6.73 8.72
N SER A 235 16.92 5.67 7.97
CA SER A 235 18.03 5.70 7.00
C SER A 235 17.84 6.79 5.92
N GLY A 236 16.59 7.14 5.59
CA GLY A 236 16.27 8.22 4.65
C GLY A 236 16.68 9.60 5.15
N PHE A 237 16.63 9.84 6.48
CA PHE A 237 17.10 11.10 7.07
C PHE A 237 18.61 11.27 6.85
N LEU A 238 19.39 10.21 7.09
CA LEU A 238 20.84 10.23 6.92
C LEU A 238 21.23 10.51 5.45
N VAL A 239 20.54 9.88 4.49
CA VAL A 239 20.73 10.12 3.05
C VAL A 239 20.37 11.55 2.66
N ALA A 240 19.24 12.08 3.14
CA ALA A 240 18.80 13.43 2.83
C ALA A 240 19.77 14.49 3.37
N ILE A 241 20.17 14.37 4.64
CA ILE A 241 21.07 15.32 5.31
C ILE A 241 22.47 15.30 4.69
N THR A 242 23.05 14.12 4.43
CA THR A 242 24.36 14.03 3.77
C THR A 242 24.32 14.54 2.34
N ASN A 243 23.25 14.28 1.58
CA ASN A 243 23.06 14.87 0.25
C ASN A 243 22.85 16.39 0.28
N ALA A 244 22.33 16.94 1.37
CA ALA A 244 22.17 18.38 1.56
C ALA A 244 23.54 19.06 1.70
N VAL A 245 24.36 18.61 2.67
CA VAL A 245 25.68 19.20 2.93
C VAL A 245 26.62 18.98 1.75
N ARG A 246 26.57 17.82 1.09
CA ARG A 246 27.31 17.54 -0.16
C ARG A 246 26.98 18.52 -1.29
N ARG A 247 25.73 19.00 -1.38
CA ARG A 247 25.32 19.98 -2.39
C ARG A 247 25.61 21.42 -1.98
N ALA A 248 25.53 21.75 -0.69
CA ALA A 248 25.92 23.07 -0.19
C ALA A 248 27.42 23.35 -0.38
N THR A 249 28.26 22.36 -0.08
CA THR A 249 29.74 22.43 -0.19
C THR A 249 30.27 22.20 -1.62
N ILE A 250 29.41 22.08 -2.65
CA ILE A 250 29.86 21.69 -4.00
C ILE A 250 30.82 22.70 -4.65
N LEU A 251 30.69 23.99 -4.30
CA LEU A 251 31.56 25.07 -4.80
C LEU A 251 32.93 25.05 -4.11
N GLU A 252 32.96 24.78 -2.80
CA GLU A 252 34.19 24.68 -1.99
C GLU A 252 35.14 23.61 -2.55
N TYR A 253 34.59 22.50 -3.02
CA TYR A 253 35.33 21.36 -3.58
C TYR A 253 35.31 21.31 -5.11
N GLN A 254 34.98 22.42 -5.80
CA GLN A 254 34.80 22.42 -7.26
C GLN A 254 36.07 22.00 -8.04
N GLN A 255 37.25 22.41 -7.57
CA GLN A 255 38.53 22.09 -8.21
C GLN A 255 38.95 20.61 -8.03
N GLN A 256 38.64 20.01 -6.88
CA GLN A 256 38.99 18.63 -6.56
C GLN A 256 37.79 17.91 -5.92
N ARG A 257 36.83 17.51 -6.76
CA ARG A 257 35.54 16.94 -6.34
C ARG A 257 35.64 15.67 -5.50
N THR A 258 36.76 14.95 -5.59
CA THR A 258 37.12 13.78 -4.78
C THR A 258 37.50 14.13 -3.34
N SER A 259 37.89 15.37 -3.04
CA SER A 259 38.28 15.79 -1.70
C SER A 259 37.08 16.18 -0.81
N ASN A 260 35.85 16.13 -1.34
CA ASN A 260 34.63 16.43 -0.58
C ASN A 260 34.26 15.24 0.34
N PRO A 261 34.37 15.35 1.68
CA PRO A 261 34.08 14.24 2.58
C PRO A 261 32.58 13.86 2.60
N PHE A 262 31.70 14.83 2.36
CA PHE A 262 30.25 14.62 2.34
C PHE A 262 29.78 13.78 1.15
N LEU A 263 30.58 13.69 0.07
CA LEU A 263 30.35 12.73 -1.01
C LEU A 263 30.39 11.28 -0.51
N TYR A 264 31.41 10.92 0.28
CA TYR A 264 31.58 9.57 0.82
C TYR A 264 30.54 9.25 1.90
N LEU A 265 30.21 10.22 2.77
CA LEU A 265 29.14 10.08 3.75
C LEU A 265 27.77 9.87 3.08
N TRP A 266 27.50 10.59 1.98
CA TRP A 266 26.30 10.39 1.17
C TRP A 266 26.30 9.05 0.43
N PHE A 267 27.44 8.63 -0.13
CA PHE A 267 27.57 7.32 -0.78
C PHE A 267 27.30 6.16 0.17
N ILE A 268 27.95 6.15 1.35
CA ILE A 268 27.82 5.08 2.36
C ILE A 268 26.39 5.04 2.91
N SER A 269 25.80 6.18 3.26
CA SER A 269 24.41 6.23 3.72
C SER A 269 23.42 5.80 2.64
N SER A 270 23.65 6.18 1.38
CA SER A 270 22.81 5.77 0.24
C SER A 270 22.91 4.28 -0.04
N LEU A 271 24.10 3.69 0.05
CA LEU A 271 24.34 2.26 -0.09
C LEU A 271 23.63 1.46 1.00
N ILE A 272 23.77 1.86 2.27
CA ILE A 272 23.12 1.21 3.41
C ILE A 272 21.59 1.35 3.32
N GLY A 273 21.08 2.57 3.10
CA GLY A 273 19.64 2.85 3.00
C GLY A 273 18.97 2.15 1.82
N SER A 274 19.65 2.10 0.66
CA SER A 274 19.18 1.37 -0.52
C SER A 274 19.15 -0.13 -0.29
N THR A 275 20.21 -0.70 0.29
CA THR A 275 20.30 -2.13 0.60
C THR A 275 19.23 -2.53 1.61
N TYR A 276 18.99 -1.73 2.66
CA TYR A 276 17.93 -2.00 3.64
C TYR A 276 16.54 -1.94 3.00
N LYS A 277 16.26 -0.92 2.17
CA LYS A 277 14.99 -0.81 1.42
C LYS A 277 14.79 -1.97 0.44
N LEU A 278 15.85 -2.41 -0.26
CA LEU A 278 15.79 -3.57 -1.15
C LEU A 278 15.46 -4.87 -0.40
N ILE A 279 16.18 -5.16 0.69
CA ILE A 279 15.94 -6.35 1.51
C ILE A 279 14.52 -6.32 2.10
N TRP A 280 14.04 -5.13 2.51
CA TRP A 280 12.69 -4.96 3.02
C TRP A 280 11.63 -5.23 1.95
N ASP A 281 11.71 -4.56 0.80
CA ASP A 281 10.69 -4.68 -0.24
C ASP A 281 10.63 -6.15 -0.73
N LEU A 282 11.77 -6.83 -0.88
CA LEU A 282 11.82 -8.24 -1.28
C LEU A 282 11.32 -9.21 -0.20
N LYS A 283 11.80 -9.13 1.06
CA LYS A 283 11.46 -10.13 2.09
C LYS A 283 10.20 -9.83 2.88
N MET A 284 9.91 -8.56 3.15
CA MET A 284 8.81 -8.16 4.04
C MET A 284 7.57 -7.75 3.26
N ASP A 285 7.75 -6.92 2.22
CA ASP A 285 6.61 -6.41 1.46
C ASP A 285 6.13 -7.40 0.39
N TYR A 286 7.05 -8.08 -0.32
CA TYR A 286 6.71 -9.12 -1.30
C TYR A 286 6.65 -10.53 -0.68
N GLY A 287 7.26 -10.75 0.49
CA GLY A 287 7.32 -12.08 1.13
C GLY A 287 8.20 -13.10 0.39
N PHE A 288 9.17 -12.65 -0.42
CA PHE A 288 10.06 -13.56 -1.15
C PHE A 288 11.20 -14.09 -0.27
N PHE A 289 11.91 -15.11 -0.76
CA PHE A 289 12.96 -15.84 -0.05
C PHE A 289 12.48 -16.51 1.24
N ASP A 290 11.23 -17.02 1.22
CA ASP A 290 10.70 -17.89 2.27
C ASP A 290 11.43 -19.25 2.26
N LYS A 291 11.62 -19.81 3.46
CA LYS A 291 12.14 -21.17 3.65
C LYS A 291 11.16 -22.23 3.17
N ASN A 292 9.86 -21.95 3.26
CA ASN A 292 8.78 -22.89 2.95
C ASN A 292 8.33 -22.84 1.47
N ALA A 293 9.07 -22.14 0.59
CA ALA A 293 8.64 -21.84 -0.77
C ALA A 293 8.43 -23.05 -1.72
N GLY A 294 8.75 -24.27 -1.30
CA GLY A 294 8.43 -25.51 -2.03
C GLY A 294 8.90 -25.52 -3.48
N LYS A 295 7.96 -25.56 -4.43
CA LYS A 295 8.22 -25.57 -5.89
C LYS A 295 8.52 -24.17 -6.48
N ASN A 296 8.61 -23.13 -5.65
CA ASN A 296 8.79 -21.73 -6.06
C ASN A 296 10.11 -21.17 -5.51
N LYS A 297 11.25 -21.69 -6.00
CA LYS A 297 12.60 -21.30 -5.56
C LYS A 297 12.76 -19.76 -5.47
N PHE A 298 13.23 -19.28 -4.32
CA PHE A 298 13.39 -17.86 -3.96
C PHE A 298 12.12 -17.01 -3.83
N LEU A 299 10.92 -17.55 -4.03
CA LEU A 299 9.66 -16.82 -3.82
C LEU A 299 9.04 -17.25 -2.47
N ARG A 300 7.72 -17.46 -2.45
CA ARG A 300 6.92 -18.04 -1.36
C ARG A 300 6.04 -19.16 -1.91
N GLU A 301 5.45 -19.96 -1.04
CA GLU A 301 4.67 -21.14 -1.44
C GLU A 301 3.46 -20.77 -2.33
N GLN A 302 2.67 -19.77 -1.92
CA GLN A 302 1.45 -19.37 -2.61
C GLN A 302 1.66 -18.12 -3.47
N ILE A 303 1.25 -18.23 -4.74
CA ILE A 303 1.37 -17.19 -5.79
C ILE A 303 0.06 -17.11 -6.58
N ILE A 304 -0.37 -15.90 -6.94
CA ILE A 304 -1.67 -15.62 -7.56
C ILE A 304 -1.50 -15.27 -9.05
N TYR A 305 -0.54 -14.39 -9.37
CA TYR A 305 -0.23 -14.08 -10.77
C TYR A 305 0.37 -15.30 -11.47
N SER A 306 -0.19 -15.66 -12.63
CA SER A 306 -0.02 -16.96 -13.28
C SER A 306 1.41 -17.29 -13.73
N SER A 307 2.21 -16.29 -14.12
CA SER A 307 3.57 -16.50 -14.60
C SER A 307 4.62 -16.16 -13.54
N LYS A 308 5.47 -17.15 -13.22
CA LYS A 308 6.64 -16.96 -12.34
C LYS A 308 7.63 -15.91 -12.87
N ALA A 309 7.60 -15.63 -14.19
CA ALA A 309 8.45 -14.61 -14.80
C ALA A 309 8.23 -13.21 -14.23
N TYR A 310 6.99 -12.84 -13.86
CA TYR A 310 6.69 -11.51 -13.29
C TYR A 310 7.41 -11.28 -11.95
N TYR A 311 7.49 -12.31 -11.11
CA TYR A 311 8.13 -12.25 -9.79
C TYR A 311 9.66 -12.11 -9.94
N TYR A 312 10.28 -12.88 -10.83
CA TYR A 312 11.73 -12.76 -11.09
C TYR A 312 12.09 -11.44 -11.79
N ALA A 313 11.25 -10.95 -12.71
CA ALA A 313 11.39 -9.63 -13.31
C ALA A 313 11.34 -8.53 -12.24
N ALA A 314 10.39 -8.60 -11.30
CA ALA A 314 10.27 -7.66 -10.18
C ALA A 314 11.41 -7.76 -9.15
N ILE A 315 12.14 -8.87 -9.08
CA ILE A 315 13.40 -8.94 -8.31
C ILE A 315 14.48 -8.14 -9.03
N ILE A 316 14.67 -8.35 -10.34
CA ILE A 316 15.71 -7.69 -11.14
C ILE A 316 15.45 -6.17 -11.22
N GLU A 317 14.23 -5.78 -11.56
CA GLU A 317 13.76 -4.39 -11.66
C GLU A 317 13.97 -3.63 -10.34
N ASN A 318 13.53 -4.21 -9.22
CA ASN A 318 13.65 -3.59 -7.91
C ASN A 318 15.11 -3.49 -7.43
N ILE A 319 16.03 -4.35 -7.90
CA ILE A 319 17.47 -4.20 -7.69
C ILE A 319 18.01 -3.01 -8.50
N LEU A 320 17.78 -3.02 -9.82
CA LEU A 320 18.31 -2.01 -10.74
C LEU A 320 17.85 -0.59 -10.35
N PHE A 321 16.55 -0.40 -10.12
CA PHE A 321 16.00 0.92 -9.82
C PHE A 321 16.30 1.38 -8.38
N ARG A 322 16.59 0.48 -7.43
CA ARG A 322 17.05 0.91 -6.09
C ARG A 322 18.44 1.54 -6.13
N PHE A 323 19.32 1.06 -7.00
CA PHE A 323 20.69 1.55 -7.12
C PHE A 323 20.90 2.57 -8.25
N ILE A 324 19.83 3.04 -8.88
CA ILE A 324 19.90 4.03 -9.98
C ILE A 324 20.60 5.34 -9.59
N TRP A 325 20.59 5.70 -8.30
CA TRP A 325 21.31 6.86 -7.77
C TRP A 325 22.84 6.79 -7.97
N ILE A 326 23.42 5.61 -8.26
CA ILE A 326 24.84 5.47 -8.63
C ILE A 326 25.16 6.28 -9.89
N ILE A 327 24.19 6.47 -10.80
CA ILE A 327 24.35 7.31 -11.99
C ILE A 327 24.60 8.78 -11.61
N ASN A 328 24.09 9.28 -10.47
CA ASN A 328 24.42 10.62 -9.99
C ASN A 328 25.92 10.77 -9.66
N ILE A 329 26.60 9.69 -9.28
CA ILE A 329 28.06 9.71 -9.03
C ILE A 329 28.79 9.90 -10.37
N PHE A 330 28.37 9.18 -11.41
CA PHE A 330 28.93 9.31 -12.76
C PHE A 330 28.77 10.75 -13.29
N ILE A 331 27.57 11.33 -13.18
CA ILE A 331 27.31 12.73 -13.56
C ILE A 331 28.16 13.70 -12.71
N TYR A 332 28.24 13.48 -11.40
CA TYR A 332 28.99 14.33 -10.48
C TYR A 332 30.50 14.38 -10.77
N PHE A 333 31.07 13.38 -11.44
CA PHE A 333 32.47 13.42 -11.89
C PHE A 333 32.65 13.82 -13.36
N ASN A 334 31.77 13.38 -14.27
CA ASN A 334 31.95 13.57 -15.72
C ASN A 334 31.25 14.81 -16.29
N THR A 335 30.53 15.59 -15.47
CA THR A 335 29.70 16.70 -15.97
C THR A 335 29.74 17.93 -15.06
N SER A 336 29.83 19.12 -15.65
CA SER A 336 29.72 20.42 -14.97
C SER A 336 28.36 21.10 -15.17
N ALA A 337 27.68 20.82 -16.29
CA ALA A 337 26.37 21.37 -16.59
C ALA A 337 25.27 20.74 -15.71
N ALA A 338 24.65 21.55 -14.86
CA ALA A 338 23.56 21.13 -13.96
C ALA A 338 22.29 20.66 -14.71
N GLU A 339 22.13 21.09 -15.96
CA GLU A 339 21.01 20.76 -16.85
C GLU A 339 20.75 19.26 -16.97
N TYR A 340 21.81 18.45 -17.10
CA TYR A 340 21.70 16.99 -17.15
C TYR A 340 21.17 16.40 -15.84
N ALA A 341 21.53 16.97 -14.69
CA ALA A 341 21.06 16.50 -13.39
C ALA A 341 19.56 16.80 -13.19
N ASP A 342 19.06 17.92 -13.72
CA ASP A 342 17.64 18.28 -13.61
C ASP A 342 16.74 17.40 -14.50
N ILE A 343 17.20 17.07 -15.71
CA ILE A 343 16.53 16.12 -16.62
C ILE A 343 16.56 14.71 -16.03
N ILE A 344 17.73 14.24 -15.58
CA ILE A 344 17.90 12.88 -15.05
C ILE A 344 17.15 12.71 -13.71
N GLY A 345 17.07 13.76 -12.89
CA GLY A 345 16.21 13.78 -11.70
C GLY A 345 14.71 13.59 -12.02
N PHE A 346 14.22 14.14 -13.13
CA PHE A 346 12.85 13.88 -13.60
C PHE A 346 12.67 12.42 -14.06
N VAL A 347 13.62 11.90 -14.84
CA VAL A 347 13.62 10.49 -15.29
C VAL A 347 13.62 9.53 -14.09
N PHE A 348 14.40 9.83 -13.03
CA PHE A 348 14.38 9.03 -11.80
C PHE A 348 13.05 9.10 -11.05
N GLY A 349 12.37 10.25 -11.05
CA GLY A 349 11.01 10.37 -10.52
C GLY A 349 9.99 9.49 -11.26
N ILE A 350 10.09 9.40 -12.59
CA ILE A 350 9.27 8.49 -13.41
C ILE A 350 9.59 7.02 -13.09
N ILE A 351 10.88 6.68 -12.96
CA ILE A 351 11.33 5.32 -12.67
C ILE A 351 10.92 4.87 -11.26
N GLU A 352 11.05 5.73 -10.23
CA GLU A 352 10.60 5.41 -8.86
C GLU A 352 9.07 5.31 -8.77
N ALA A 353 8.32 6.12 -9.52
CA ALA A 353 6.87 5.96 -9.65
C ALA A 353 6.48 4.63 -10.33
N PHE A 354 7.24 4.18 -11.33
CA PHE A 354 7.04 2.88 -11.98
C PHE A 354 7.47 1.70 -11.09
N ARG A 355 8.56 1.84 -10.32
CA ARG A 355 8.97 0.87 -9.29
C ARG A 355 7.91 0.73 -8.20
N ARG A 356 7.27 1.83 -7.80
CA ARG A 356 6.11 1.80 -6.89
C ARG A 356 4.89 1.13 -7.52
N PHE A 357 4.62 1.38 -8.81
CA PHE A 357 3.58 0.71 -9.58
C PHE A 357 3.75 -0.82 -9.57
N ILE A 358 4.98 -1.33 -9.72
CA ILE A 358 5.29 -2.76 -9.61
C ILE A 358 5.17 -3.27 -8.15
N TRP A 359 5.72 -2.53 -7.18
CA TRP A 359 5.63 -2.89 -5.76
C TRP A 359 4.18 -3.04 -5.27
N ASN A 360 3.27 -2.20 -5.79
CA ASN A 360 1.85 -2.23 -5.46
C ASN A 360 1.17 -3.58 -5.80
N TYR A 361 1.58 -4.27 -6.87
CA TYR A 361 1.08 -5.62 -7.19
C TYR A 361 1.46 -6.64 -6.11
N PHE A 362 2.76 -6.82 -5.86
CA PHE A 362 3.26 -7.87 -4.97
C PHE A 362 2.98 -7.56 -3.49
N ARG A 363 2.90 -6.29 -3.10
CA ARG A 363 2.53 -5.90 -1.73
C ARG A 363 1.10 -6.28 -1.39
N LEU A 364 0.13 -6.00 -2.27
CA LEU A 364 -1.27 -6.36 -2.01
C LEU A 364 -1.53 -7.85 -2.17
N GLU A 365 -0.83 -8.52 -3.08
CA GLU A 365 -0.87 -9.98 -3.21
C GLU A 365 -0.39 -10.68 -1.93
N ASN A 366 0.71 -10.19 -1.33
CA ASN A 366 1.20 -10.66 -0.02
C ASN A 366 0.20 -10.34 1.11
N GLU A 367 -0.39 -9.13 1.15
CA GLU A 367 -1.41 -8.80 2.16
C GLU A 367 -2.68 -9.67 2.03
N HIS A 368 -3.08 -9.99 0.80
CA HIS A 368 -4.21 -10.87 0.53
C HIS A 368 -3.96 -12.28 1.10
N LEU A 369 -2.81 -12.88 0.77
CA LEU A 369 -2.46 -14.23 1.22
C LEU A 369 -2.35 -14.32 2.75
N ASN A 370 -1.78 -13.30 3.40
CA ASN A 370 -1.72 -13.25 4.86
C ASN A 370 -3.13 -13.12 5.50
N ASN A 371 -4.04 -12.31 4.93
CA ASN A 371 -5.42 -12.23 5.42
C ASN A 371 -6.22 -13.53 5.19
N CYS A 372 -5.93 -14.27 4.11
CA CYS A 372 -6.50 -15.60 3.89
C CYS A 372 -5.97 -16.64 4.89
N GLY A 373 -4.67 -16.61 5.21
CA GLY A 373 -4.06 -17.50 6.21
C GLY A 373 -4.55 -17.25 7.64
N GLU A 374 -4.87 -15.99 7.98
CA GLU A 374 -5.46 -15.58 9.26
C GLU A 374 -7.01 -15.70 9.28
N PHE A 375 -7.62 -16.39 8.31
CA PHE A 375 -9.07 -16.58 8.14
C PHE A 375 -9.92 -15.30 8.05
N ARG A 376 -9.29 -14.13 7.84
CA ARG A 376 -9.97 -12.83 7.66
C ARG A 376 -10.61 -12.67 6.28
N ALA A 377 -10.17 -13.49 5.33
CA ALA A 377 -10.81 -13.71 4.05
C ALA A 377 -10.94 -15.22 3.81
N VAL A 378 -12.15 -15.70 3.54
CA VAL A 378 -12.37 -17.10 3.15
C VAL A 378 -12.09 -17.23 1.66
N ARG A 379 -11.10 -18.06 1.29
CA ARG A 379 -10.69 -18.25 -0.12
C ARG A 379 -11.74 -19.01 -0.93
N ASP A 380 -12.29 -20.06 -0.33
CA ASP A 380 -13.29 -20.95 -0.92
C ASP A 380 -14.41 -21.16 0.09
N ILE A 381 -15.66 -20.80 -0.25
CA ILE A 381 -16.82 -21.20 0.57
C ILE A 381 -17.20 -22.63 0.14
N PRO A 382 -17.13 -23.64 1.02
CA PRO A 382 -17.69 -24.95 0.70
C PRO A 382 -19.21 -24.81 0.61
N ILE A 383 -19.72 -24.76 -0.61
CA ILE A 383 -21.16 -24.78 -0.86
C ILE A 383 -21.66 -26.15 -0.40
N GLN A 384 -22.31 -26.19 0.76
CA GLN A 384 -23.22 -27.28 1.10
C GLN A 384 -24.35 -27.23 0.08
N THR A 385 -24.21 -27.99 -1.00
CA THR A 385 -25.33 -28.29 -1.88
C THR A 385 -26.37 -29.04 -1.05
N THR A 386 -27.43 -28.34 -0.67
CA THR A 386 -28.62 -28.96 -0.08
C THR A 386 -29.18 -29.91 -1.12
N VAL A 387 -28.83 -31.19 -1.04
CA VAL A 387 -29.37 -32.23 -1.93
C VAL A 387 -30.82 -32.42 -1.52
N THR A 388 -31.72 -31.67 -2.16
CA THR A 388 -33.15 -31.95 -2.12
C THR A 388 -33.34 -33.31 -2.76
N VAL A 389 -33.40 -34.37 -1.94
CA VAL A 389 -33.55 -35.75 -2.41
C VAL A 389 -34.95 -35.94 -2.98
N ALA A 390 -35.11 -35.57 -4.24
CA ALA A 390 -36.17 -36.11 -5.08
C ALA A 390 -35.96 -37.64 -5.14
N SER A 391 -37.00 -38.39 -4.78
CA SER A 391 -36.91 -39.85 -4.63
C SER A 391 -36.45 -40.53 -5.93
N GLY A 392 -35.45 -41.42 -5.83
CA GLY A 392 -35.15 -42.40 -6.89
C GLY A 392 -33.79 -42.35 -7.59
N TYR A 393 -32.66 -42.16 -6.89
CA TYR A 393 -31.32 -42.46 -7.44
C TYR A 393 -30.26 -42.88 -6.38
N SER A 394 -30.57 -43.91 -5.58
CA SER A 394 -29.84 -44.27 -4.36
C SER A 394 -28.72 -45.33 -4.52
N THR A 395 -28.09 -45.47 -5.69
CA THR A 395 -27.14 -46.59 -5.96
C THR A 395 -25.78 -46.17 -6.53
N ARG A 396 -25.39 -44.89 -6.40
CA ARG A 396 -24.14 -44.37 -6.99
C ARG A 396 -23.31 -43.41 -6.12
N LEU A 397 -23.72 -43.17 -4.86
CA LEU A 397 -23.04 -42.24 -3.94
C LEU A 397 -22.16 -42.92 -2.89
N GLU A 398 -22.48 -44.16 -2.49
CA GLU A 398 -21.72 -44.91 -1.46
C GLU A 398 -20.27 -45.21 -1.87
N SER A 399 -20.02 -45.37 -3.17
CA SER A 399 -18.67 -45.56 -3.74
C SER A 399 -17.83 -44.27 -3.81
N ILE A 400 -18.42 -43.11 -3.48
CA ILE A 400 -17.72 -41.81 -3.47
C ILE A 400 -17.38 -41.40 -2.03
N GLY A 401 -18.33 -41.52 -1.09
CA GLY A 401 -18.10 -41.21 0.33
C GLY A 401 -17.10 -42.14 1.01
N SER A 402 -16.93 -43.37 0.50
CA SER A 402 -15.90 -44.30 0.96
C SER A 402 -14.48 -43.87 0.55
N LEU A 403 -14.32 -43.08 -0.51
CA LEU A 403 -13.01 -42.57 -0.95
C LEU A 403 -12.58 -41.29 -0.24
N SER A 404 -13.50 -40.43 0.20
CA SER A 404 -13.16 -39.24 1.01
C SER A 404 -12.62 -39.63 2.37
N ASN A 405 -13.34 -40.49 3.09
CA ASN A 405 -13.07 -40.77 4.50
C ASN A 405 -11.71 -41.49 4.70
N LEU A 406 -11.23 -42.23 3.70
CA LEU A 406 -9.90 -42.85 3.69
C LEU A 406 -8.75 -41.83 3.69
N GLY A 407 -8.97 -40.62 3.18
CA GLY A 407 -7.97 -39.55 3.20
C GLY A 407 -7.82 -38.94 4.59
N ASP A 408 -8.94 -38.53 5.20
CA ASP A 408 -8.95 -37.90 6.52
C ASP A 408 -8.51 -38.85 7.63
N GLU A 409 -8.87 -40.14 7.56
CA GLU A 409 -8.43 -41.14 8.54
C GLU A 409 -6.90 -41.36 8.49
N GLN A 410 -6.28 -41.27 7.30
CA GLN A 410 -4.82 -41.36 7.17
C GLN A 410 -4.11 -40.13 7.75
N ASP A 411 -4.61 -38.92 7.49
CA ASP A 411 -3.97 -37.71 8.02
C ASP A 411 -4.21 -37.54 9.53
N ALA A 412 -5.35 -38.02 10.06
CA ALA A 412 -5.57 -38.14 11.49
C ALA A 412 -4.55 -39.08 12.17
N LYS A 413 -4.33 -40.28 11.61
CA LYS A 413 -3.30 -41.24 12.09
C LYS A 413 -1.89 -40.64 12.00
N ARG A 414 -1.60 -39.83 10.96
CA ARG A 414 -0.34 -39.10 10.78
C ARG A 414 -0.13 -37.99 11.80
N ARG A 415 -1.19 -37.30 12.23
CA ARG A 415 -1.13 -36.30 13.32
C ARG A 415 -0.93 -36.95 14.68
N GLN A 416 -1.62 -38.07 14.95
CA GLN A 416 -1.42 -38.84 16.18
C GLN A 416 0.00 -39.39 16.33
N SER A 417 0.65 -39.84 15.25
CA SER A 417 2.03 -40.33 15.33
C SER A 417 3.03 -39.20 15.65
N MET A 418 2.85 -37.98 15.12
CA MET A 418 3.67 -36.82 15.50
C MET A 418 3.49 -36.42 16.97
N ILE A 419 2.26 -36.46 17.50
CA ILE A 419 1.98 -36.20 18.93
C ILE A 419 2.71 -37.22 19.83
N ARG A 420 2.85 -38.47 19.37
CA ARG A 420 3.56 -39.55 20.08
C ARG A 420 5.08 -39.51 19.92
N GLY A 421 5.58 -38.95 18.80
CA GLY A 421 7.00 -38.85 18.47
C GLY A 421 7.77 -37.70 19.12
N GLY A 422 7.11 -36.79 19.86
CA GLY A 422 7.78 -35.77 20.67
C GLY A 422 8.37 -34.58 19.91
N THR A 423 8.15 -34.47 18.60
CA THR A 423 8.71 -33.43 17.72
C THR A 423 7.98 -32.08 17.73
N MET A 424 6.93 -31.93 18.54
CA MET A 424 6.11 -30.71 18.63
C MET A 424 6.45 -29.88 19.87
N THR A 425 6.45 -28.55 19.75
CA THR A 425 6.57 -27.66 20.92
C THR A 425 5.30 -27.71 21.79
N ALA A 426 5.43 -27.33 23.07
CA ALA A 426 4.30 -27.35 24.01
C ALA A 426 3.10 -26.50 23.55
N MET A 427 3.36 -25.37 22.87
CA MET A 427 2.30 -24.48 22.37
C MET A 427 1.54 -25.10 21.18
N GLU A 428 2.24 -25.77 20.28
CA GLU A 428 1.63 -26.50 19.17
C GLU A 428 0.82 -27.69 19.69
N ARG A 429 1.41 -28.49 20.61
CA ARG A 429 0.74 -29.65 21.22
C ARG A 429 -0.56 -29.24 21.91
N SER A 430 -0.58 -28.11 22.63
CA SER A 430 -1.80 -27.59 23.26
C SER A 430 -2.84 -27.16 22.23
N ARG A 431 -2.46 -26.46 21.14
CA ARG A 431 -3.40 -26.07 20.08
C ARG A 431 -4.00 -27.28 19.35
N THR A 432 -3.19 -28.29 19.04
CA THR A 432 -3.67 -29.50 18.37
C THR A 432 -4.60 -30.32 19.27
N LEU A 433 -4.40 -30.32 20.59
CA LEU A 433 -5.35 -30.91 21.54
C LEU A 433 -6.68 -30.13 21.59
N THR A 434 -6.66 -28.79 21.56
CA THR A 434 -7.90 -27.99 21.46
C THR A 434 -8.69 -28.35 20.19
N ILE A 435 -8.03 -28.38 19.04
CA ILE A 435 -8.66 -28.70 17.74
C ILE A 435 -9.22 -30.14 17.71
N LEU A 436 -8.53 -31.10 18.35
CA LEU A 436 -9.04 -32.47 18.47
C LEU A 436 -10.28 -32.55 19.36
N ASN A 437 -10.30 -31.84 20.49
CA ASN A 437 -11.47 -31.80 21.37
C ASN A 437 -12.66 -31.13 20.69
N GLU A 438 -12.45 -30.00 20.01
CA GLU A 438 -13.48 -29.30 19.23
C GLU A 438 -14.07 -30.19 18.11
N ALA A 439 -13.29 -31.12 17.53
CA ALA A 439 -13.80 -32.11 16.58
C ALA A 439 -14.70 -33.16 17.26
N PHE A 440 -14.26 -33.73 18.40
CA PHE A 440 -15.06 -34.71 19.16
C PHE A 440 -16.34 -34.11 19.78
N ASP A 441 -16.30 -32.86 20.23
CA ASP A 441 -17.47 -32.14 20.72
C ASP A 441 -18.50 -31.90 19.59
N ASN A 442 -18.04 -31.68 18.35
CA ASN A 442 -18.93 -31.60 17.19
C ASN A 442 -19.56 -32.97 16.85
N GLU A 443 -18.81 -34.07 16.81
CA GLU A 443 -19.38 -35.42 16.58
C GLU A 443 -20.38 -35.84 17.67
N THR A 444 -20.12 -35.50 18.93
CA THR A 444 -21.06 -35.75 20.04
C THR A 444 -22.27 -34.81 20.03
N SER A 445 -22.20 -33.66 19.37
CA SER A 445 -23.37 -32.80 19.11
C SER A 445 -24.27 -33.36 18.00
N VAL A 446 -23.68 -33.90 16.92
CA VAL A 446 -24.41 -34.48 15.77
C VAL A 446 -25.09 -35.80 16.16
N SER A 447 -24.42 -36.66 16.92
CA SER A 447 -25.04 -37.89 17.43
C SER A 447 -26.19 -37.65 18.42
N LYS A 448 -26.19 -36.51 19.14
CA LYS A 448 -27.32 -36.06 19.97
C LYS A 448 -28.52 -35.53 19.17
N SER A 449 -28.31 -34.89 18.02
CA SER A 449 -29.43 -34.43 17.17
C SER A 449 -30.08 -35.57 16.39
N LEU A 450 -29.33 -36.63 16.08
CA LEU A 450 -29.82 -37.86 15.43
C LEU A 450 -30.56 -38.84 16.38
N THR A 451 -30.48 -38.67 17.70
CA THR A 451 -31.09 -39.58 18.69
C THR A 451 -32.39 -39.07 19.32
N THR A 452 -32.81 -37.84 19.04
CA THR A 452 -34.12 -37.28 19.46
C THR A 452 -35.24 -37.48 18.43
N GLY A 453 -35.01 -38.30 17.40
CA GLY A 453 -35.86 -38.41 16.20
C GLY A 453 -36.76 -39.64 16.09
N THR A 454 -36.95 -40.44 17.16
CA THR A 454 -37.68 -41.72 17.08
C THR A 454 -38.58 -42.02 18.29
N ASN A 455 -39.69 -42.69 17.98
CA ASN A 455 -40.58 -43.47 18.86
C ASN A 455 -41.39 -42.71 19.93
N SER A 456 -42.59 -42.29 19.53
CA SER A 456 -43.76 -42.49 20.39
C SER A 456 -44.21 -43.96 20.33
N ASN A 457 -44.72 -44.48 21.46
CA ASN A 457 -45.37 -45.80 21.63
C ASN A 457 -44.52 -47.08 21.46
N GLN A 458 -43.97 -47.61 22.56
CA GLN A 458 -44.26 -48.97 23.10
C GLN A 458 -43.41 -49.31 24.35
N ALA A 459 -43.95 -50.15 25.25
CA ALA A 459 -43.36 -50.82 26.44
C ALA A 459 -42.58 -49.92 27.46
N GLN A 460 -42.94 -49.76 28.75
CA GLN A 460 -43.17 -50.72 29.85
C GLN A 460 -42.00 -51.65 30.21
N ASN A 461 -41.54 -51.52 31.48
CA ASN A 461 -40.59 -52.36 32.23
C ASN A 461 -39.15 -52.37 31.66
N VAL A 462 -38.08 -52.19 32.44
CA VAL A 462 -37.68 -52.97 33.64
C VAL A 462 -37.06 -52.08 34.76
N SER A 463 -37.05 -52.63 35.98
CA SER A 463 -36.71 -52.04 37.27
C SER A 463 -35.23 -51.68 37.53
N ASN A 464 -35.05 -50.74 38.47
CA ASN A 464 -34.08 -50.70 39.59
C ASN A 464 -32.71 -51.40 39.45
N ASN A 465 -31.62 -50.64 39.64
CA ASN A 465 -30.81 -50.69 40.88
C ASN A 465 -29.53 -49.82 40.78
N LEU A 466 -29.35 -48.90 41.75
CA LEU A 466 -28.15 -48.75 42.60
C LEU A 466 -28.28 -47.47 43.46
N GLU A 467 -28.07 -47.60 44.77
CA GLU A 467 -28.21 -46.54 45.77
C GLU A 467 -26.85 -46.10 46.36
N SER A 468 -26.89 -45.06 47.21
CA SER A 468 -25.79 -44.50 48.03
C SER A 468 -24.69 -43.74 47.27
N SER A 469 -24.11 -42.65 47.79
CA SER A 469 -24.20 -42.00 49.12
C SER A 469 -24.53 -40.50 48.96
N SER A 470 -25.43 -39.88 49.72
CA SER A 470 -25.18 -39.20 51.03
C SER A 470 -23.84 -38.44 51.11
N ASN A 471 -23.73 -37.17 51.57
CA ASN A 471 -24.64 -36.15 52.13
C ASN A 471 -23.98 -34.75 51.87
N THR A 472 -24.58 -33.55 51.91
CA THR A 472 -25.93 -32.96 52.18
C THR A 472 -25.98 -31.57 51.44
N ILE A 473 -26.80 -30.51 51.66
CA ILE A 473 -27.71 -30.04 52.72
C ILE A 473 -28.82 -29.08 52.15
N SER A 474 -29.52 -28.35 53.02
CA SER A 474 -30.56 -27.30 52.82
C SER A 474 -30.06 -26.02 52.10
N SER A 475 -30.84 -25.06 51.56
CA SER A 475 -32.30 -24.80 51.38
C SER A 475 -32.45 -23.42 50.67
N SER A 476 -33.55 -22.97 50.04
CA SER A 476 -34.78 -23.61 49.50
C SER A 476 -35.63 -22.55 48.76
N ASN A 477 -36.24 -22.91 47.62
CA ASN A 477 -37.43 -22.29 47.00
C ASN A 477 -37.33 -20.79 46.55
N SER A 478 -38.13 -20.29 45.60
CA SER A 478 -39.29 -20.86 44.86
C SER A 478 -39.29 -20.43 43.39
N LEU A 479 -40.02 -21.17 42.53
CA LEU A 479 -40.28 -20.81 41.13
C LEU A 479 -41.33 -19.69 41.04
N VAL A 480 -41.45 -19.06 39.85
CA VAL A 480 -42.65 -19.19 38.99
C VAL A 480 -42.34 -18.71 37.56
N LEU A 481 -42.84 -19.46 36.57
CA LEU A 481 -42.86 -19.09 35.15
C LEU A 481 -44.22 -18.50 34.78
N VAL A 482 -44.28 -17.59 33.81
CA VAL A 482 -45.32 -17.55 32.75
C VAL A 482 -44.89 -16.58 31.63
N ASN A 483 -45.35 -16.83 30.40
CA ASN A 483 -44.97 -16.08 29.19
C ASN A 483 -46.18 -15.22 28.67
N PRO A 484 -46.32 -14.79 27.40
CA PRO A 484 -46.69 -13.39 27.11
C PRO A 484 -48.11 -13.22 26.53
N TYR A 485 -48.61 -11.98 26.39
CA TYR A 485 -49.59 -11.65 25.33
C TYR A 485 -49.65 -10.15 24.92
N TYR A 486 -50.29 -9.94 23.77
CA TYR A 486 -50.47 -8.71 22.97
C TYR A 486 -51.21 -7.53 23.63
N THR A 487 -50.82 -6.31 23.27
CA THR A 487 -51.59 -5.22 22.55
C THR A 487 -50.83 -3.89 22.72
N ARG A 488 -50.68 -2.96 21.77
CA ARG A 488 -51.47 -2.43 20.63
C ARG A 488 -52.54 -1.40 21.01
N THR A 489 -52.13 -0.13 21.17
CA THR A 489 -53.02 1.04 21.29
C THR A 489 -52.46 2.27 20.55
N GLN A 490 -53.27 2.82 19.64
CA GLN A 490 -53.47 4.27 19.47
C GLN A 490 -54.87 4.57 20.04
N PRO A 491 -55.15 5.79 20.53
CA PRO A 491 -55.56 6.92 19.67
C PRO A 491 -54.72 8.20 19.99
N THR A 492 -54.81 9.32 19.28
CA THR A 492 -55.86 9.90 18.41
C THR A 492 -55.28 10.50 17.14
#